data_AF-A0A1M7AAF7-F1
#
_entry.id   AF-A0A1M7AAF7-F1
#
_cell.length_a   1.000
_cell.length_b   1.000
_cell.length_c   1.000
_cell.angle_alpha   90.00
_cell.angle_beta   90.00
_cell.angle_gamma   90.00
#
_symmetry.space_group_name_H-M   'P 1'
#
loop_
_entity.id
_entity.type
_entity.pdbx_description
1 polymer ?
#
loop_
_entity_poly.entity_id
_entity_poly.type
_entity_poly.pdbx_seq_one_letter_code
_entity_poly.pdbx_strand_id
1 'polypeptide(L)'
;MNMLKPVLASMLLLAGSVCALAASEDDFKAAYAAAEAANKEAAALRNQWTTTAATLAAAKKSADAGDFDKAIAAAKEAEALAKASSFQATSEKTRWKDLEIR
;
A
#
# COMPACT_ATOMS: atom_id res chain seq x y z
N MET A 1 22.22 -41.87 28.48
CA MET A 1 22.23 -40.99 29.68
C MET A 1 22.43 -39.57 29.16
N ASN A 2 21.51 -38.61 29.22
CA ASN A 2 20.32 -38.47 30.05
C ASN A 2 19.13 -37.94 29.22
N MET A 3 17.97 -38.48 29.55
CA MET A 3 16.66 -37.94 29.23
C MET A 3 16.37 -36.74 30.14
N LEU A 4 15.67 -35.71 29.66
CA LEU A 4 14.61 -35.07 30.44
C LEU A 4 13.52 -34.54 29.50
N LYS A 5 12.27 -34.77 29.91
CA LYS A 5 11.02 -34.72 29.15
C LYS A 5 10.37 -33.32 29.12
N PRO A 6 9.39 -33.10 28.21
CA PRO A 6 8.76 -31.80 27.93
C PRO A 6 7.65 -31.47 28.94
N VAL A 7 7.60 -30.24 29.45
CA VAL A 7 6.51 -29.74 30.31
C VAL A 7 6.32 -28.23 30.10
N LEU A 8 5.10 -27.88 29.71
CA LEU A 8 4.34 -26.65 29.95
C LEU A 8 4.99 -25.29 29.65
N ALA A 9 4.41 -24.57 28.69
CA ALA A 9 3.57 -23.41 29.01
C ALA A 9 2.80 -22.98 27.76
N SER A 10 1.60 -23.53 27.58
CA SER A 10 0.54 -22.86 26.84
C SER A 10 0.19 -21.59 27.60
N MET A 11 0.87 -20.49 27.26
CA MET A 11 0.63 -19.19 27.88
C MET A 11 0.03 -18.25 26.84
N LEU A 12 -1.29 -18.10 26.97
CA LEU A 12 -2.00 -16.84 26.78
C LEU A 12 -2.17 -16.35 25.32
N LEU A 13 -3.11 -16.98 24.61
CA LEU A 13 -3.94 -16.28 23.63
C LEU A 13 -4.82 -15.24 24.35
N LEU A 14 -4.23 -14.10 24.69
CA LEU A 14 -4.92 -12.84 24.98
C LEU A 14 -4.44 -11.77 24.00
N ALA A 15 -4.48 -12.08 22.71
CA ALA A 15 -4.51 -11.03 21.70
C ALA A 15 -5.95 -10.51 21.70
N GLY A 16 -6.14 -9.34 22.32
CA GLY A 16 -7.44 -8.72 22.52
C GLY A 16 -8.26 -8.74 21.24
N SER A 17 -9.56 -8.98 21.41
CA SER A 17 -10.56 -8.67 20.41
C SER A 17 -10.47 -7.18 20.10
N VAL A 18 -9.61 -6.81 19.16
CA VAL A 18 -9.69 -5.51 18.49
C VAL A 18 -11.02 -5.59 17.77
N CYS A 19 -12.05 -4.94 18.34
CA CYS A 19 -13.24 -4.62 17.57
C CYS A 19 -12.73 -3.91 16.32
N ALA A 20 -12.79 -4.60 15.17
CA ALA A 20 -12.45 -4.00 13.89
C ALA A 20 -13.48 -2.88 13.68
N LEU A 21 -13.06 -1.64 13.92
CA LEU A 21 -13.86 -0.49 13.59
C LEU A 21 -13.98 -0.49 12.06
N ALA A 22 -15.20 -0.55 11.54
CA ALA A 22 -15.44 -0.41 10.11
C ALA A 22 -14.82 0.91 9.65
N ALA A 23 -14.07 0.87 8.54
CA ALA A 23 -13.43 2.08 8.07
C ALA A 23 -14.46 3.13 7.66
N SER A 24 -14.15 4.40 7.93
CA SER A 24 -15.06 5.52 7.66
C SER A 24 -14.84 6.13 6.29
N GLU A 25 -15.81 6.93 5.84
CA GLU A 25 -15.68 7.76 4.63
C GLU A 25 -14.49 8.73 4.74
N ASP A 26 -14.22 9.26 5.93
CA ASP A 26 -13.12 10.19 6.16
C ASP A 26 -11.75 9.47 6.07
N ASP A 27 -11.67 8.23 6.54
CA ASP A 27 -10.48 7.38 6.35
C ASP A 27 -10.22 7.13 4.86
N PHE A 28 -11.28 6.88 4.08
CA PHE A 28 -11.18 6.76 2.62
C PHE A 28 -10.72 8.07 1.98
N LYS A 29 -11.31 9.22 2.32
CA LYS A 29 -10.91 10.52 1.75
C LYS A 29 -9.43 10.81 2.00
N ALA A 30 -8.94 10.52 3.21
CA ALA A 30 -7.53 10.68 3.54
C ALA A 30 -6.62 9.76 2.70
N ALA A 31 -6.96 8.47 2.61
CA ALA A 31 -6.20 7.51 1.82
C ALA A 31 -6.22 7.85 0.32
N TYR A 32 -7.38 8.24 -0.22
CA TYR A 32 -7.54 8.60 -1.62
C TYR A 32 -6.77 9.88 -1.96
N ALA A 33 -6.78 10.88 -1.08
CA ALA A 33 -5.99 12.11 -1.28
C ALA A 33 -4.47 11.83 -1.32
N ALA A 34 -3.97 10.95 -0.45
CA ALA A 34 -2.57 10.52 -0.48
C ALA A 34 -2.22 9.80 -1.79
N ALA A 35 -3.09 8.90 -2.25
CA ALA A 35 -2.91 8.20 -3.52
C ALA A 35 -2.94 9.15 -4.73
N GLU A 36 -3.84 10.14 -4.75
CA GLU A 36 -3.87 11.15 -5.81
C GLU A 36 -2.63 12.05 -5.81
N ALA A 37 -2.14 12.44 -4.64
CA ALA A 37 -0.91 13.22 -4.54
C ALA A 37 0.28 12.44 -5.10
N ALA A 38 0.47 11.19 -4.69
CA ALA A 38 1.53 10.33 -5.22
C ALA A 38 1.38 10.10 -6.75
N ASN A 39 0.15 9.92 -7.24
CA ASN A 39 -0.10 9.76 -8.67
C ASN A 39 0.21 11.03 -9.48
N LYS A 40 -0.03 12.23 -8.91
CA LYS A 40 0.37 13.51 -9.50
C LYS A 40 1.88 13.68 -9.54
N GLU A 41 2.59 13.26 -8.50
CA GLU A 41 4.06 13.24 -8.48
C GLU A 41 4.62 12.32 -9.59
N ALA A 42 4.07 11.12 -9.75
CA ALA A 42 4.43 10.21 -10.83
C ALA A 42 4.16 10.82 -12.22
N ALA A 43 3.06 11.55 -12.38
CA ALA A 43 2.73 12.28 -13.60
C ALA A 43 3.72 13.41 -13.92
N ALA A 44 4.18 14.14 -12.90
CA ALA A 44 5.21 15.16 -13.04
C ALA A 44 6.55 14.56 -13.53
N LEU A 45 6.83 13.31 -13.16
CA LEU A 45 7.97 12.54 -13.66
C LEU A 45 7.74 11.89 -15.03
N ARG A 46 6.56 12.09 -15.65
CA ARG A 46 6.12 11.44 -16.89
C ARG A 46 6.11 9.91 -16.82
N ASN A 47 6.02 9.35 -15.62
CA ASN A 47 5.95 7.90 -15.39
C ASN A 47 4.69 7.51 -14.62
N GLN A 48 3.57 8.13 -14.98
CA GLN A 48 2.27 7.74 -14.46
C GLN A 48 1.83 6.44 -15.14
N TRP A 49 1.67 5.38 -14.35
CA TRP A 49 1.19 4.10 -14.88
C TRP A 49 -0.33 4.09 -15.03
N THR A 50 -0.81 3.44 -16.08
CA THR A 50 -2.25 3.26 -16.35
C THR A 50 -2.92 2.40 -15.28
N THR A 51 -2.23 1.41 -14.74
CA THR A 51 -2.73 0.58 -13.63
C THR A 51 -3.02 1.41 -12.39
N THR A 52 -2.17 2.38 -12.03
CA THR A 52 -2.42 3.28 -10.89
C THR A 52 -3.74 4.05 -11.06
N ALA A 53 -4.00 4.57 -12.26
CA ALA A 53 -5.24 5.28 -12.56
C ALA A 53 -6.46 4.36 -12.50
N ALA A 54 -6.34 3.11 -12.99
CA ALA A 54 -7.39 2.11 -12.89
C ALA A 54 -7.69 1.74 -11.42
N THR A 55 -6.66 1.61 -10.58
CA THR A 55 -6.81 1.31 -9.16
C THR A 55 -7.46 2.48 -8.39
N LEU A 56 -7.12 3.74 -8.71
CA LEU A 56 -7.84 4.91 -8.18
C LEU A 56 -9.33 4.91 -8.57
N ALA A 57 -9.64 4.60 -9.82
CA ALA A 57 -11.03 4.49 -10.26
C ALA A 57 -11.78 3.36 -9.52
N ALA A 58 -11.13 2.22 -9.28
CA ALA A 58 -11.69 1.12 -8.49
C ALA A 58 -11.90 1.50 -7.00
N ALA A 59 -10.98 2.28 -6.43
CA ALA A 59 -11.11 2.83 -5.07
C ALA A 59 -12.35 3.72 -4.97
N LYS A 60 -12.49 4.67 -5.90
CA LYS A 60 -13.66 5.56 -5.96
C LYS A 60 -14.96 4.78 -6.12
N LYS A 61 -15.00 3.81 -7.04
CA LYS A 61 -16.19 2.96 -7.25
C LYS A 61 -16.59 2.17 -5.99
N SER A 62 -15.62 1.72 -5.20
CA SER A 62 -15.90 1.00 -3.96
C SER A 62 -16.43 1.95 -2.86
N ALA A 63 -15.87 3.16 -2.77
CA ALA A 63 -16.37 4.20 -1.86
C ALA A 63 -17.79 4.65 -2.23
N ASP A 64 -18.07 4.83 -3.53
CA ASP A 64 -19.41 5.17 -4.02
C ASP A 64 -20.45 4.07 -3.68
N ALA A 65 -20.00 2.82 -3.48
CA ALA A 65 -20.82 1.70 -3.03
C ALA A 65 -20.88 1.55 -1.48
N GLY A 66 -20.22 2.43 -0.73
CA GLY A 66 -20.12 2.38 0.73
C GLY A 66 -19.15 1.31 1.27
N ASP A 67 -18.40 0.63 0.40
CA ASP A 67 -17.38 -0.36 0.78
C ASP A 67 -16.05 0.35 1.06
N PHE A 68 -15.98 1.05 2.19
CA PHE A 68 -14.82 1.87 2.55
C PHE A 68 -13.57 1.05 2.84
N ASP A 69 -13.71 -0.17 3.37
CA ASP A 69 -12.57 -1.07 3.59
C ASP A 69 -11.89 -1.40 2.24
N LYS A 70 -12.68 -1.79 1.23
CA LYS A 70 -12.16 -2.05 -0.12
C LYS A 70 -11.65 -0.79 -0.79
N ALA A 71 -12.33 0.34 -0.59
CA ALA A 71 -11.92 1.62 -1.15
C ALA A 71 -10.54 2.05 -0.62
N ILE A 72 -10.31 1.91 0.68
CA ILE A 72 -9.02 2.23 1.33
C ILE A 72 -7.93 1.26 0.88
N ALA A 73 -8.23 -0.03 0.78
CA ALA A 73 -7.27 -1.01 0.29
C ALA A 73 -6.80 -0.66 -1.14
N ALA A 74 -7.75 -0.36 -2.04
CA ALA A 74 -7.44 0.07 -3.40
C ALA A 74 -6.69 1.42 -3.45
N ALA A 75 -7.07 2.39 -2.61
CA ALA A 75 -6.35 3.67 -2.53
C ALA A 75 -4.88 3.46 -2.11
N LYS A 76 -4.62 2.64 -1.09
CA LYS A 76 -3.26 2.31 -0.65
C LYS A 76 -2.45 1.55 -1.71
N GLU A 77 -3.09 0.64 -2.45
CA GLU A 77 -2.45 -0.03 -3.57
C GLU A 77 -2.06 0.98 -4.67
N ALA A 78 -2.96 1.90 -5.02
CA ALA A 78 -2.66 2.96 -5.98
C ALA A 78 -1.50 3.86 -5.52
N GLU A 79 -1.47 4.23 -4.24
CA GLU A 79 -0.36 4.99 -3.66
C GLU A 79 0.97 4.23 -3.80
N ALA A 80 0.99 2.92 -3.47
CA ALA A 80 2.18 2.10 -3.59
C ALA A 80 2.66 1.99 -5.05
N LEU A 81 1.75 1.80 -6.01
CA LEU A 81 2.05 1.77 -7.43
C LEU A 81 2.63 3.11 -7.93
N ALA A 82 2.05 4.24 -7.52
CA ALA A 82 2.53 5.57 -7.88
C ALA A 82 3.95 5.84 -7.33
N LYS A 83 4.22 5.42 -6.09
CA LYS A 83 5.57 5.54 -5.50
C LYS A 83 6.58 4.64 -6.20
N ALA A 84 6.19 3.41 -6.55
CA ALA A 84 7.03 2.49 -7.30
C ALA A 84 7.38 3.05 -8.69
N SER A 85 6.41 3.62 -9.40
CA SER A 85 6.66 4.23 -10.71
C SER A 85 7.56 5.46 -10.61
N SER A 86 7.37 6.29 -9.59
CA SER A 86 8.22 7.45 -9.32
C SER A 86 9.66 7.04 -9.00
N PHE A 87 9.82 5.99 -8.18
CA PHE A 87 11.13 5.41 -7.87
C PHE A 87 11.81 4.86 -9.13
N GLN A 88 11.10 4.11 -9.96
CA GLN A 88 11.64 3.59 -11.22
C GLN A 88 12.18 4.73 -12.09
N ALA A 89 11.36 5.74 -12.37
CA ALA A 89 11.74 6.87 -13.21
C ALA A 89 12.96 7.63 -12.69
N THR A 90 13.11 7.71 -11.37
CA THR A 90 14.25 8.38 -10.74
C THR A 90 15.50 7.50 -10.79
N SER A 91 15.37 6.20 -10.53
CA SER A 91 16.49 5.26 -10.55
C SER A 91 17.07 5.05 -11.96
N GLU A 92 16.23 5.08 -13.00
CA GLU A 92 16.68 4.95 -14.38
C GLU A 92 17.50 6.15 -14.85
N LYS A 93 17.29 7.34 -14.26
CA LYS A 93 18.11 8.54 -14.54
C LYS A 93 19.55 8.44 -14.03
N THR A 94 19.85 7.54 -13.10
CA THR A 94 21.19 7.38 -12.52
C THR A 94 21.85 6.06 -12.90
N ARG A 95 21.07 4.97 -13.05
CA ARG A 95 21.62 3.63 -13.35
C ARG A 95 22.45 3.55 -14.63
N TRP A 96 22.19 4.38 -15.65
CA TRP A 96 23.02 4.38 -16.86
C TRP A 96 24.47 4.78 -16.58
N LYS A 97 24.70 5.72 -15.64
CA LYS A 97 26.05 6.15 -15.25
C LYS A 97 26.82 5.04 -14.54
N ASP A 98 26.14 4.29 -13.68
CA ASP A 98 26.72 3.17 -12.94
C ASP A 98 27.02 1.95 -13.83
N LEU A 99 26.45 1.89 -15.04
CA LEU A 99 26.71 0.85 -16.03
C LEU A 99 27.91 1.16 -16.92
N GLU A 100 28.20 2.45 -17.18
CA GLU A 100 29.35 2.89 -18.00
C GLU A 100 30.68 2.84 -17.24
N ILE A 101 30.68 2.88 -15.90
CA ILE A 101 31.89 2.91 -15.06
C ILE A 101 32.41 1.47 -14.75
N ARG A 102 32.00 0.45 -15.51
CA ARG A 102 32.36 -0.96 -15.25
C ARG A 102 33.37 -1.50 -16.25
#